data_AF-A0A5J9SDU6-F1
#
_entry.id   AF-A0A5J9SDU6-F1
#
_cell.length_a   1.000
_cell.length_b   1.000
_cell.length_c   1.000
_cell.angle_alpha   90.00
_cell.angle_beta   90.00
_cell.angle_gamma   90.00
#
_symmetry.space_group_name_H-M   'P 1'
#
loop_
_entity.id
_entity.type
_entity.pdbx_description
1 polymer ?
#
loop_
_entity_poly.entity_id
_entity_poly.type
_entity_poly.pdbx_seq_one_letter_code
_entity_poly.pdbx_strand_id
1 'polypeptide(L)'
;MRHQRKHASILGAGAIPPPELGAIERRNCGRLRRMLVCTVHVLLHILTTTKRQETMMPLINIVFALIDLLRRHNNKQHINMASPAASSVLFLVIAVFTAGASAATFNIKNNCPYTVWPAATPVGGGRQLNSGQTWTLNVPAGTSSGRVWGRTGCSFNGDCGGALACTLSGQPPLRLAEFTIGHGQDFYDISVIDGYNVPMSFSCSNGPKLVCKADKCPDAYLFPADNKKNHACNGNNNNSQVVFCP
;
A
#
# COMPACT_ATOMS: atom_id res chain seq x y z
N MET A 1 47.68 -41.16 19.54
CA MET A 1 48.89 -40.70 18.81
C MET A 1 48.56 -39.37 18.15
N ARG A 2 49.06 -38.25 18.70
CA ARG A 2 50.22 -37.48 18.17
C ARG A 2 50.05 -37.14 16.68
N HIS A 3 49.68 -35.89 16.37
CA HIS A 3 50.54 -34.70 16.17
C HIS A 3 50.87 -34.53 14.68
N GLN A 4 50.32 -33.50 14.02
CA GLN A 4 50.91 -32.14 13.86
C GLN A 4 52.09 -32.16 12.86
N ARG A 5 52.21 -31.28 11.86
CA ARG A 5 52.32 -29.81 11.89
C ARG A 5 52.15 -29.24 10.46
N LYS A 6 51.43 -28.13 10.28
CA LYS A 6 51.85 -26.69 10.17
C LYS A 6 52.67 -26.40 8.89
N HIS A 7 52.43 -25.33 8.14
CA HIS A 7 52.55 -23.89 8.48
C HIS A 7 51.45 -23.05 7.78
N ALA A 8 50.66 -22.19 8.45
CA ALA A 8 50.92 -20.83 9.01
C ALA A 8 50.99 -19.72 7.92
N SER A 9 49.95 -18.88 7.74
CA SER A 9 49.55 -17.65 8.47
C SER A 9 50.18 -16.39 7.82
N ILE A 10 49.44 -15.31 7.51
CA ILE A 10 49.29 -14.13 8.38
C ILE A 10 48.23 -13.10 7.87
N LEU A 11 47.40 -12.63 8.83
CA LEU A 11 46.66 -11.36 9.03
C LEU A 11 45.72 -10.77 7.93
N GLY A 12 44.58 -10.14 8.26
CA GLY A 12 44.13 -9.57 9.54
C GLY A 12 42.62 -9.29 9.60
N ALA A 13 42.15 -9.10 10.84
CA ALA A 13 40.76 -9.11 11.30
C ALA A 13 40.03 -7.77 11.19
N GLY A 14 38.70 -7.82 11.22
CA GLY A 14 37.84 -6.65 11.41
C GLY A 14 36.35 -6.89 11.20
N ALA A 15 35.75 -7.89 11.87
CA ALA A 15 34.29 -8.01 11.95
C ALA A 15 33.78 -7.10 13.07
N ILE A 16 33.05 -6.05 12.71
CA ILE A 16 32.41 -5.12 13.65
C ILE A 16 31.05 -5.70 14.04
N PRO A 17 30.75 -5.92 15.33
CA PRO A 17 29.45 -6.41 15.80
C PRO A 17 28.35 -5.33 15.65
N PRO A 18 27.06 -5.74 15.60
CA PRO A 18 25.95 -4.82 15.43
C PRO A 18 25.85 -3.86 16.63
N PRO A 19 25.65 -2.55 16.43
CA PRO A 19 25.46 -1.64 17.55
C PRO A 19 24.11 -1.92 18.21
N GLU A 20 24.17 -2.20 19.51
CA GLU A 20 23.04 -2.25 20.43
C GLU A 20 22.14 -1.01 20.26
N LEU A 21 20.84 -1.23 20.04
CA LEU A 21 19.82 -0.23 20.32
C LEU A 21 19.71 -0.05 21.84
N GLY A 22 20.64 0.72 22.40
CA GLY A 22 20.64 1.04 23.82
C GLY A 22 21.68 2.11 24.11
N ALA A 23 21.24 3.25 24.64
CA ALA A 23 22.07 4.32 25.16
C ALA A 23 22.84 5.19 24.13
N ILE A 24 22.11 6.02 23.37
CA ILE A 24 22.56 7.40 23.15
C ILE A 24 21.76 8.29 24.09
N GLU A 25 22.34 8.38 25.29
CA GLU A 25 22.38 9.51 26.19
C GLU A 25 21.36 10.63 25.90
N ARG A 26 20.29 10.58 26.70
CA ARG A 26 19.56 11.75 27.16
C ARG A 26 20.53 12.80 27.71
N ARG A 27 21.02 13.72 26.88
CA ARG A 27 21.60 14.98 27.37
C ARG A 27 21.02 16.18 26.61
N ASN A 28 20.20 16.94 27.35
CA ASN A 28 19.65 18.27 27.06
C ASN A 28 18.71 18.41 25.86
N CYS A 29 17.51 17.81 25.98
CA CYS A 29 16.32 18.35 25.31
C CYS A 29 15.76 19.51 26.15
N GLY A 30 16.39 20.68 26.03
CA GLY A 30 15.84 21.95 26.50
C GLY A 30 15.43 22.81 25.30
N ARG A 31 14.17 23.25 25.30
CA ARG A 31 13.45 24.09 24.30
C ARG A 31 12.84 23.38 23.08
N LEU A 32 11.51 23.39 23.09
CA LEU A 32 10.49 22.99 22.11
C LEU A 32 10.84 23.25 20.61
N ARG A 33 11.66 24.26 20.30
CA ARG A 33 12.08 24.62 18.92
C ARG A 33 12.98 23.57 18.24
N ARG A 34 13.82 22.85 19.00
CA ARG A 34 14.75 21.86 18.42
C ARG A 34 14.07 20.53 18.09
N MET A 35 12.98 20.20 18.80
CA MET A 35 12.24 18.96 18.62
C MET A 35 11.48 18.93 17.28
N LEU A 36 10.96 20.08 16.85
CA LEU A 36 10.29 20.25 15.55
C LEU A 36 11.26 20.13 14.37
N VAL A 37 12.48 20.68 14.52
CA VAL A 37 13.52 20.61 13.49
C VAL A 37 14.02 19.18 13.31
N CYS A 38 14.19 18.43 14.41
CA CYS A 38 14.56 17.01 14.34
C CYS A 38 13.44 16.15 13.74
N THR A 39 12.18 16.38 14.08
CA THR A 39 11.06 15.63 13.49
C THR A 39 10.90 15.90 12.00
N VAL A 40 11.07 17.15 11.55
CA VAL A 40 11.06 17.49 10.12
C VAL A 40 12.25 16.88 9.38
N HIS A 41 13.46 16.88 9.96
CA HIS A 41 14.62 16.21 9.33
C HIS A 41 14.45 14.71 9.23
N VAL A 42 13.91 14.06 10.26
CA VAL A 42 13.65 12.61 10.27
C VAL A 42 12.58 12.26 9.24
N LEU A 43 11.49 13.03 9.17
CA LEU A 43 10.44 12.83 8.17
C LEU A 43 10.97 13.05 6.74
N LEU A 44 11.84 14.07 6.54
CA LEU A 44 12.47 14.37 5.26
C LEU A 44 13.46 13.26 4.83
N HIS A 45 14.21 12.67 5.77
CA HIS A 45 15.08 11.53 5.51
C HIS A 45 14.30 10.26 5.14
N ILE A 46 13.16 10.03 5.82
CA ILE A 46 12.24 8.93 5.50
C ILE A 46 11.66 9.12 4.09
N LEU A 47 11.32 10.36 3.71
CA LEU A 47 10.81 10.69 2.37
C LEU A 47 11.87 10.52 1.26
N THR A 48 13.14 10.84 1.52
CA THR A 48 14.23 10.67 0.54
C THR A 48 14.65 9.21 0.34
N THR A 49 14.31 8.31 1.27
CA THR A 49 14.73 6.90 1.22
C THR A 49 13.65 5.96 0.68
N THR A 50 12.39 6.41 0.58
CA THR A 50 11.33 5.67 -0.10
C THR A 50 11.40 5.82 -1.62
N LYS A 51 11.57 4.70 -2.33
CA LYS A 51 11.74 4.56 -3.80
C LYS A 51 10.50 4.95 -4.65
N ARG A 52 9.70 5.95 -4.24
CA ARG A 52 8.35 6.26 -4.75
C ARG A 52 8.25 7.60 -5.50
N GLN A 53 9.34 8.18 -6.04
CA GLN A 53 9.29 9.62 -6.32
C GLN A 53 10.15 10.16 -7.46
N GLU A 54 10.00 9.64 -8.67
CA GLU A 54 10.50 10.36 -9.86
C GLU A 54 9.60 11.55 -10.26
N THR A 55 8.34 11.58 -9.84
CA THR A 55 7.38 12.63 -10.25
C THR A 55 7.19 13.80 -9.26
N MET A 56 7.74 13.75 -8.03
CA MET A 56 7.69 14.91 -7.09
C MET A 56 9.02 15.67 -6.90
N MET A 57 10.09 15.32 -7.63
CA MET A 57 11.35 16.08 -7.63
C MET A 57 11.17 17.62 -7.71
N PRO A 58 10.33 18.19 -8.61
CA PRO A 58 10.17 19.63 -8.66
C PRO A 58 9.49 20.23 -7.43
N LEU A 59 8.52 19.53 -6.83
CA LEU A 59 7.83 19.99 -5.61
C LEU A 59 8.75 19.95 -4.39
N ILE A 60 9.59 18.91 -4.29
CA ILE A 60 10.61 18.81 -3.24
C ILE A 60 11.61 19.96 -3.34
N ASN A 61 12.07 20.30 -4.55
CA ASN A 61 12.97 21.44 -4.78
C ASN A 61 12.31 22.79 -4.47
N ILE A 62 11.01 22.95 -4.77
CA ILE A 62 10.24 24.14 -4.39
C ILE A 62 10.11 24.24 -2.87
N VAL A 63 9.90 23.12 -2.17
CA VAL A 63 9.87 23.07 -0.70
C VAL A 63 11.25 23.40 -0.11
N PHE A 64 12.35 22.89 -0.68
CA PHE A 64 13.71 23.29 -0.27
C PHE A 64 13.97 24.78 -0.48
N ALA A 65 13.60 25.33 -1.63
CA ALA A 65 13.74 26.76 -1.93
C ALA A 65 12.92 27.63 -0.98
N LEU A 66 11.68 27.23 -0.65
CA LEU A 66 10.83 27.92 0.32
C LEU A 66 11.43 27.85 1.73
N ILE A 67 11.94 26.70 2.15
CA ILE A 67 12.62 26.55 3.46
C ILE A 67 13.86 27.44 3.53
N ASP A 68 14.67 27.50 2.47
CA ASP A 68 15.86 28.36 2.45
C ASP A 68 15.52 29.86 2.38
N LEU A 69 14.44 30.24 1.70
CA LEU A 69 13.91 31.61 1.72
C LEU A 69 13.41 32.00 3.12
N LEU A 70 12.70 31.09 3.80
CA LEU A 70 12.26 31.28 5.19
C LEU A 70 13.44 31.32 6.17
N ARG A 71 14.50 30.54 5.92
CA ARG A 71 15.75 30.56 6.70
C ARG A 71 16.50 31.88 6.51
N ARG A 72 16.56 32.40 5.27
CA ARG A 72 17.17 33.72 4.98
C ARG A 72 16.38 34.88 5.60
N HIS A 73 15.05 34.82 5.63
CA HIS A 73 14.22 35.86 6.24
C HIS A 73 14.37 35.91 7.78
N ASN A 74 14.59 34.77 8.45
CA ASN A 74 14.83 34.71 9.89
C ASN A 74 16.23 35.18 10.33
N ASN A 75 17.22 35.25 9.43
CA ASN A 75 18.59 35.66 9.77
C ASN A 75 18.78 37.18 9.89
N LYS A 76 17.72 37.98 9.65
CA LYS A 76 17.78 39.46 9.72
C LYS A 76 17.03 40.09 10.89
N GLN A 77 16.39 39.32 11.77
CA GLN A 77 15.63 39.89 12.90
C GLN A 77 15.93 39.12 14.19
N HIS A 78 16.70 39.75 15.08
CA HIS A 78 16.89 39.33 16.46
C HIS A 78 15.61 39.61 17.26
N ILE A 79 14.52 38.88 17.03
CA ILE A 79 13.26 39.07 17.79
C ILE A 79 12.69 37.71 18.23
N ASN A 80 12.65 37.53 19.55
CA ASN A 80 11.95 36.45 20.24
C ASN A 80 10.44 36.60 20.07
N MET A 81 9.84 36.10 18.99
CA MET A 81 8.41 35.83 18.93
C MET A 81 8.16 34.53 18.15
N ALA A 82 7.39 33.60 18.73
CA ALA A 82 6.78 32.53 17.97
C ALA A 82 5.76 33.17 17.01
N SER A 83 6.21 33.46 15.78
CA SER A 83 5.37 34.10 14.77
C SER A 83 4.28 33.11 14.31
N PRO A 84 2.99 33.48 14.36
CA PRO A 84 1.89 32.60 13.92
C PRO A 84 2.01 32.19 12.44
N ALA A 85 2.73 32.98 11.63
CA ALA A 85 2.96 32.70 10.21
C ALA A 85 3.77 31.41 9.96
N ALA A 86 4.71 31.06 10.84
CA ALA A 86 5.51 29.83 10.68
C ALA A 86 4.69 28.55 10.92
N SER A 87 3.67 28.64 11.77
CA SER A 87 2.70 27.56 12.02
C SER A 87 1.78 27.38 10.81
N SER A 88 1.30 28.49 10.23
CA SER A 88 0.41 28.47 9.06
C SER A 88 1.06 27.86 7.81
N VAL A 89 2.35 28.12 7.56
CA VAL A 89 3.07 27.53 6.42
C VAL A 89 3.23 26.02 6.57
N LEU A 90 3.50 25.52 7.78
CA LEU A 90 3.61 24.08 8.04
C LEU A 90 2.27 23.37 7.80
N PHE A 91 1.16 23.95 8.27
CA PHE A 91 -0.19 23.45 7.98
C PHE A 91 -0.51 23.45 6.49
N LEU A 92 -0.12 24.50 5.76
CA LEU A 92 -0.34 24.60 4.31
C LEU A 92 0.47 23.54 3.54
N VAL A 93 1.72 23.29 3.93
CA VAL A 93 2.57 22.26 3.33
C VAL A 93 1.98 20.87 3.57
N ILE A 94 1.52 20.56 4.78
CA ILE A 94 0.84 19.29 5.09
C ILE A 94 -0.46 19.15 4.27
N ALA A 95 -1.24 20.23 4.13
CA ALA A 95 -2.46 20.22 3.33
C ALA A 95 -2.21 20.03 1.82
N VAL A 96 -1.09 20.53 1.29
CA VAL A 96 -0.68 20.30 -0.11
C VAL A 96 -0.25 18.84 -0.32
N PHE A 97 0.36 18.18 0.67
CA PHE A 97 0.69 16.75 0.59
C PHE A 97 -0.55 15.83 0.61
N THR A 98 -1.64 16.21 1.28
CA THR A 98 -2.89 15.43 1.30
C THR A 98 -3.75 15.64 0.05
N ALA A 99 -3.57 16.76 -0.68
CA ALA A 99 -4.35 17.10 -1.87
C ALA A 99 -3.99 16.27 -3.13
N GLY A 100 -2.96 15.41 -3.08
CA GLY A 100 -2.47 14.65 -4.24
C GLY A 100 -2.67 13.13 -4.19
N ALA A 101 -3.35 12.58 -3.16
CA ALA A 101 -3.56 11.13 -3.06
C ALA A 101 -4.79 10.71 -3.89
N SER A 102 -4.58 10.30 -5.15
CA SER A 102 -5.61 9.61 -5.92
C SER A 102 -5.81 8.19 -5.39
N ALA A 103 -7.06 7.76 -5.28
CA ALA A 103 -7.45 6.42 -4.85
C ALA A 103 -8.66 5.94 -5.65
N ALA A 104 -8.69 4.65 -5.97
CA ALA A 104 -9.87 4.00 -6.53
C ALA A 104 -10.75 3.49 -5.38
N THR A 105 -12.07 3.65 -5.51
CA THR A 105 -13.02 3.15 -4.51
C THR A 105 -13.63 1.84 -4.99
N PHE A 106 -13.42 0.78 -4.22
CA PHE A 106 -13.95 -0.55 -4.47
C PHE A 106 -15.18 -0.80 -3.61
N ASN A 107 -16.29 -1.16 -4.23
CA ASN A 107 -17.49 -1.63 -3.57
C ASN A 107 -17.60 -3.15 -3.73
N ILE A 108 -17.31 -3.87 -2.66
CA ILE A 108 -17.34 -5.34 -2.61
C ILE A 108 -18.67 -5.76 -2.01
N LYS A 109 -19.56 -6.33 -2.82
CA LYS A 109 -20.93 -6.68 -2.42
C LYS A 109 -21.12 -8.19 -2.35
N ASN A 110 -21.82 -8.65 -1.31
CA ASN A 110 -22.31 -10.01 -1.25
C ASN A 110 -23.79 -10.08 -1.68
N ASN A 111 -24.08 -10.65 -2.85
CA ASN A 111 -25.45 -11.00 -3.25
C ASN A 111 -25.77 -12.49 -3.03
N CYS A 112 -24.83 -13.28 -2.49
CA CYS A 112 -25.07 -14.69 -2.24
C CYS A 112 -26.16 -14.88 -1.17
N PRO A 113 -26.89 -16.01 -1.20
CA PRO A 113 -27.86 -16.35 -0.14
C PRO A 113 -27.18 -16.82 1.16
N TYR A 114 -25.85 -16.73 1.25
CA TYR A 114 -25.03 -17.14 2.39
C TYR A 114 -23.97 -16.09 2.70
N THR A 115 -23.41 -16.15 3.91
CA THR A 115 -22.31 -15.29 4.33
C THR A 115 -21.03 -15.63 3.59
N VAL A 116 -20.33 -14.59 3.12
CA VAL A 116 -18.98 -14.68 2.56
C VAL A 116 -18.05 -13.83 3.41
N TRP A 117 -16.76 -14.17 3.43
CA TRP A 117 -15.72 -13.38 4.09
C TRP A 117 -14.74 -12.88 3.04
N PRO A 118 -15.06 -11.81 2.29
CA PRO A 118 -14.16 -11.33 1.26
C PRO A 118 -12.82 -10.95 1.87
N ALA A 119 -11.76 -11.24 1.13
CA ALA A 119 -10.41 -10.80 1.44
C ALA A 119 -9.88 -9.95 0.29
N ALA A 120 -9.02 -9.01 0.64
CA ALA A 120 -8.43 -8.06 -0.29
C ALA A 120 -6.96 -7.79 0.07
N THR A 121 -6.09 -7.84 -0.93
CA THR A 121 -4.67 -7.50 -0.81
C THR A 121 -4.25 -6.51 -1.91
N PRO A 122 -3.24 -5.66 -1.67
CA PRO A 122 -2.47 -5.52 -0.43
C PRO A 122 -3.17 -4.67 0.64
N VAL A 123 -4.33 -4.10 0.32
CA VAL A 123 -5.13 -3.23 1.19
C VAL A 123 -6.48 -3.84 1.50
N GLY A 124 -6.96 -3.64 2.73
CA GLY A 124 -8.28 -4.07 3.19
C GLY A 124 -8.25 -5.32 4.07
N GLY A 125 -7.41 -6.30 3.76
CA GLY A 125 -7.27 -7.53 4.54
C GLY A 125 -8.47 -8.44 4.33
N GLY A 126 -9.50 -8.32 5.16
CA GLY A 126 -10.73 -9.10 5.01
C GLY A 126 -11.82 -8.72 5.99
N ARG A 127 -13.07 -9.03 5.62
CA ARG A 127 -14.28 -8.64 6.36
C ARG A 127 -15.36 -9.70 6.21
N GLN A 128 -16.24 -9.86 7.18
CA GLN A 128 -17.46 -10.65 7.00
C GLN A 128 -18.52 -9.82 6.27
N LEU A 129 -19.17 -10.41 5.25
CA LEU A 129 -20.37 -9.86 4.61
C LEU A 129 -21.49 -10.90 4.61
N ASN A 130 -22.55 -10.60 5.35
CA ASN A 130 -23.82 -11.30 5.22
C ASN A 130 -24.48 -10.94 3.88
N SER A 131 -25.50 -11.72 3.48
CA SER A 131 -26.26 -11.47 2.25
C SER A 131 -26.76 -10.02 2.19
N GLY A 132 -26.59 -9.38 1.03
CA GLY A 132 -26.96 -7.99 0.76
C GLY A 132 -25.96 -6.93 1.22
N GLN A 133 -24.97 -7.27 2.05
CA GLN A 133 -24.01 -6.30 2.59
C GLN A 133 -22.94 -5.89 1.57
N THR A 134 -22.44 -4.66 1.75
CA THR A 134 -21.36 -4.08 0.93
C THR A 134 -20.21 -3.62 1.83
N TRP A 135 -18.99 -3.90 1.40
CA TRP A 135 -17.76 -3.37 1.95
C TRP A 135 -17.12 -2.39 0.96
N THR A 136 -17.00 -1.12 1.39
CA THR A 136 -16.27 -0.11 0.63
C THR A 136 -14.80 -0.08 1.07
N LEU A 137 -13.89 -0.14 0.11
CA LEU A 137 -12.44 -0.11 0.29
C LEU A 137 -11.82 0.97 -0.60
N ASN A 138 -10.95 1.80 -0.03
CA ASN A 138 -10.17 2.77 -0.80
C ASN A 138 -8.80 2.18 -1.11
N VAL A 139 -8.49 2.06 -2.40
CA VAL A 139 -7.24 1.48 -2.89
C VAL A 139 -6.37 2.61 -3.45
N PRO A 140 -5.17 2.87 -2.88
CA PRO A 140 -4.31 3.94 -3.36
C PRO A 140 -3.88 3.76 -4.81
N ALA A 141 -3.73 4.87 -5.54
CA ALA A 141 -3.07 4.85 -6.86
C ALA A 141 -1.62 4.34 -6.75
N GLY A 142 -1.19 3.65 -7.81
CA GLY A 142 0.07 2.92 -7.86
C GLY A 142 0.03 1.53 -7.20
N THR A 143 -1.14 1.05 -6.76
CA THR A 143 -1.29 -0.32 -6.25
C THR A 143 -1.16 -1.30 -7.41
N SER A 144 -0.20 -2.22 -7.32
CA SER A 144 -0.02 -3.33 -8.27
C SER A 144 -0.34 -4.68 -7.62
N SER A 145 -0.66 -5.67 -8.45
CA SER A 145 -0.98 -7.04 -8.02
C SER A 145 -2.08 -7.11 -6.96
N GLY A 146 -3.07 -6.24 -7.08
CA GLY A 146 -4.21 -6.19 -6.18
C GLY A 146 -5.16 -7.35 -6.44
N ARG A 147 -5.76 -7.91 -5.38
CA ARG A 147 -6.65 -9.06 -5.45
C ARG A 147 -7.83 -8.91 -4.52
N VAL A 148 -9.01 -9.37 -4.96
CA VAL A 148 -10.18 -9.64 -4.11
C VAL A 148 -10.67 -11.06 -4.38
N TRP A 149 -10.98 -11.81 -3.32
CA TRP A 149 -11.59 -13.13 -3.43
C TRP A 149 -12.61 -13.37 -2.34
N GLY A 150 -13.52 -14.31 -2.59
CA GLY A 150 -14.52 -14.73 -1.62
C GLY A 150 -14.03 -15.92 -0.82
N ARG A 151 -14.26 -15.92 0.49
CA ARG A 151 -14.05 -17.07 1.37
C ARG A 151 -15.39 -17.56 1.91
N THR A 152 -15.58 -18.86 2.02
CA THR A 152 -16.82 -19.50 2.49
C THR A 152 -16.53 -20.52 3.56
N GLY A 153 -17.48 -20.74 4.49
CA GLY A 153 -17.34 -21.79 5.51
C GLY A 153 -16.18 -21.57 6.48
N CYS A 154 -15.70 -20.33 6.66
CA CYS A 154 -14.60 -20.04 7.56
C CYS A 154 -14.99 -20.31 9.02
N SER A 155 -14.44 -21.36 9.62
CA SER A 155 -13.98 -21.27 11.02
C SER A 155 -12.66 -20.49 10.97
N PHE A 156 -12.39 -19.58 11.91
CA PHE A 156 -11.26 -18.63 11.85
C PHE A 156 -9.86 -19.26 12.01
N ASN A 157 -9.61 -20.41 11.36
CA ASN A 157 -8.42 -21.25 11.51
C ASN A 157 -7.69 -21.61 10.19
N GLY A 158 -7.88 -20.95 9.03
CA GLY A 158 -7.08 -21.37 7.86
C GLY A 158 -6.95 -20.54 6.58
N ASP A 159 -7.87 -19.64 6.21
CA ASP A 159 -7.84 -19.07 4.84
C ASP A 159 -7.11 -17.72 4.79
N CYS A 160 -5.84 -17.74 4.32
CA CYS A 160 -4.76 -16.73 4.45
C CYS A 160 -3.92 -16.80 5.74
N GLY A 161 -3.63 -18.02 6.22
CA GLY A 161 -2.84 -18.25 7.45
C GLY A 161 -3.65 -18.16 8.73
N GLY A 162 -4.98 -18.34 8.64
CA GLY A 162 -5.91 -18.25 9.77
C GLY A 162 -6.35 -16.84 10.15
N ALA A 163 -5.90 -15.81 9.43
CA ALA A 163 -6.24 -14.42 9.75
C ALA A 163 -7.57 -13.97 9.10
N LEU A 164 -8.34 -13.18 9.85
CA LEU A 164 -9.48 -12.46 9.28
C LEU A 164 -9.01 -11.38 8.29
N ALA A 165 -7.94 -10.66 8.64
CA ALA A 165 -7.29 -9.67 7.78
C ALA A 165 -6.08 -10.30 7.07
N CYS A 166 -6.21 -10.53 5.77
CA CYS A 166 -5.19 -11.21 4.98
C CYS A 166 -4.02 -10.29 4.61
N THR A 167 -2.80 -10.80 4.77
CA THR A 167 -1.56 -10.18 4.24
C THR A 167 -1.00 -10.96 3.04
N LEU A 168 -1.54 -12.15 2.77
CA LEU A 168 -1.16 -13.05 1.67
C LEU A 168 -2.42 -13.50 0.92
N SER A 169 -2.24 -14.00 -0.32
CA SER A 169 -3.32 -14.62 -1.10
C SER A 169 -3.90 -15.84 -0.36
N GLY A 170 -5.19 -16.14 -0.57
CA GLY A 170 -5.85 -17.31 0.01
C GLY A 170 -5.29 -18.64 -0.51
N GLN A 171 -5.85 -19.77 -0.05
CA GLN A 171 -5.50 -21.10 -0.56
C GLN A 171 -6.51 -21.56 -1.64
N PRO A 172 -6.07 -22.08 -2.81
CA PRO A 172 -6.95 -22.69 -3.81
C PRO A 172 -7.97 -23.69 -3.22
N PRO A 173 -9.20 -23.79 -3.75
CA PRO A 173 -9.67 -23.11 -4.96
C PRO A 173 -10.19 -21.68 -4.72
N LEU A 174 -9.71 -20.72 -5.50
CA LEU A 174 -10.10 -19.31 -5.41
C LEU A 174 -10.45 -18.76 -6.79
N ARG A 175 -11.61 -18.12 -6.91
CA ARG A 175 -11.77 -17.12 -7.98
C ARG A 175 -11.23 -15.77 -7.51
N LEU A 176 -10.41 -15.15 -8.35
CA LEU A 176 -9.81 -13.85 -8.07
C LEU A 176 -10.44 -12.76 -8.96
N ALA A 177 -10.71 -11.60 -8.38
CA ALA A 177 -10.75 -10.32 -9.10
C ALA A 177 -9.36 -9.69 -8.93
N GLU A 178 -8.61 -9.55 -10.03
CA GLU A 178 -7.26 -9.00 -10.01
C GLU A 178 -7.27 -7.58 -10.59
N PHE A 179 -6.45 -6.69 -10.02
CA PHE A 179 -6.42 -5.30 -10.46
C PHE A 179 -5.06 -4.63 -10.26
N THR A 180 -4.81 -3.60 -11.05
CA THR A 180 -3.72 -2.64 -10.89
C THR A 180 -4.30 -1.22 -11.01
N ILE A 181 -4.07 -0.39 -10.00
CA ILE A 181 -4.53 1.00 -9.96
C ILE A 181 -3.39 1.91 -10.40
N GLY A 182 -3.53 2.54 -11.55
CA GLY A 182 -2.49 3.38 -12.14
C GLY A 182 -2.63 4.86 -11.78
N HIS A 183 -1.75 5.68 -12.35
CA HIS A 183 -1.83 7.15 -12.30
C HIS A 183 -2.55 7.69 -13.55
N GLY A 184 -3.73 7.17 -13.84
CA GLY A 184 -4.56 7.60 -14.99
C GLY A 184 -5.22 6.49 -15.78
N GLN A 185 -4.80 5.23 -15.60
CA GLN A 185 -5.45 4.06 -16.18
C GLN A 185 -5.34 2.88 -15.21
N ASP A 186 -6.47 2.19 -15.00
CA ASP A 186 -6.55 1.02 -14.16
C ASP A 186 -6.76 -0.22 -15.04
N PHE A 187 -6.18 -1.33 -14.60
CA PHE A 187 -6.31 -2.64 -15.24
C PHE A 187 -7.00 -3.60 -14.31
N TYR A 188 -7.83 -4.48 -14.86
CA TYR A 188 -8.57 -5.45 -14.08
C TYR A 188 -9.01 -6.66 -14.90
N ASP A 189 -9.16 -7.78 -14.22
CA ASP A 189 -9.60 -9.04 -14.79
C ASP A 189 -10.24 -9.96 -13.72
N ILE A 190 -10.82 -11.06 -14.20
CA ILE A 190 -11.19 -12.19 -13.35
C ILE A 190 -10.24 -13.35 -13.68
N SER A 191 -9.79 -14.08 -12.67
CA SER A 191 -8.97 -15.27 -12.85
C SER A 191 -9.57 -16.47 -12.13
N VAL A 192 -9.57 -17.61 -12.83
CA VAL A 192 -9.90 -18.94 -12.28
C VAL A 192 -8.72 -19.91 -12.41
N ILE A 193 -7.50 -19.39 -12.64
CA ILE A 193 -6.26 -20.17 -12.67
C ILE A 193 -6.08 -20.93 -11.35
N ASP A 194 -6.37 -20.25 -10.23
CA ASP A 194 -6.32 -20.83 -8.88
C ASP A 194 -7.62 -21.57 -8.49
N GLY A 195 -8.49 -21.85 -9.46
CA GLY A 195 -9.73 -22.58 -9.29
C GLY A 195 -10.98 -21.70 -9.13
N TYR A 196 -12.02 -22.28 -8.54
CA TYR A 196 -13.34 -21.67 -8.42
C TYR A 196 -13.98 -22.02 -7.08
N ASN A 197 -14.60 -21.03 -6.45
CA ASN A 197 -15.40 -21.24 -5.25
C ASN A 197 -16.73 -20.46 -5.26
N VAL A 198 -16.71 -19.14 -5.49
CA VAL A 198 -17.88 -18.25 -5.40
C VAL A 198 -18.10 -17.50 -6.71
N PRO A 199 -19.32 -17.51 -7.32
CA PRO A 199 -19.68 -16.70 -8.49
C PRO A 199 -19.28 -15.22 -8.32
N MET A 200 -18.75 -14.57 -9.35
CA MET A 200 -18.26 -13.19 -9.24
C MET A 200 -18.54 -12.39 -10.51
N SER A 201 -18.82 -11.09 -10.34
CA SER A 201 -18.64 -10.10 -11.41
C SER A 201 -17.70 -8.99 -10.95
N PHE A 202 -16.95 -8.43 -11.89
CA PHE A 202 -16.07 -7.30 -11.66
C PHE A 202 -16.30 -6.25 -12.74
N SER A 203 -16.60 -5.02 -12.34
CA SER A 203 -16.72 -3.87 -13.24
C SER A 203 -15.93 -2.68 -12.72
N CYS A 204 -15.46 -1.87 -13.65
CA CYS A 204 -14.90 -0.54 -13.40
C CYS A 204 -15.72 0.50 -14.17
N SER A 205 -15.76 1.75 -13.70
CA SER A 205 -16.76 2.77 -14.09
C SER A 205 -16.98 2.98 -15.60
N ASN A 206 -15.95 2.81 -16.43
CA ASN A 206 -16.05 2.96 -17.90
C ASN A 206 -15.49 1.74 -18.67
N GLY A 207 -15.28 0.62 -17.97
CA GLY A 207 -14.81 -0.62 -18.57
C GLY A 207 -15.92 -1.67 -18.72
N PRO A 208 -15.69 -2.76 -19.47
CA PRO A 208 -16.65 -3.85 -19.57
C PRO A 208 -16.90 -4.52 -18.21
N LYS A 209 -18.15 -4.87 -17.92
CA LYS A 209 -18.47 -5.72 -16.77
C LYS A 209 -18.12 -7.17 -17.10
N LEU A 210 -17.24 -7.76 -16.30
CA LEU A 210 -16.83 -9.15 -16.39
C LEU A 210 -17.71 -10.00 -15.51
N VAL A 211 -18.14 -11.16 -15.99
CA VAL A 211 -19.01 -12.07 -15.22
C VAL A 211 -18.50 -13.50 -15.35
N CYS A 212 -18.23 -14.13 -14.21
CA CYS A 212 -17.81 -15.52 -14.14
C CYS A 212 -18.64 -16.26 -13.09
N LYS A 213 -19.48 -17.20 -13.54
CA LYS A 213 -20.40 -17.97 -12.68
C LYS A 213 -20.08 -19.47 -12.61
N ALA A 214 -19.05 -19.93 -13.31
CA ALA A 214 -18.60 -21.33 -13.35
C ALA A 214 -17.08 -21.45 -13.27
N ASP A 215 -16.58 -22.67 -13.06
CA ASP A 215 -15.15 -23.02 -12.99
C ASP A 215 -14.36 -22.61 -14.23
N LYS A 216 -15.03 -22.48 -15.37
CA LYS A 216 -14.52 -21.87 -16.59
C LYS A 216 -15.54 -20.88 -17.14
N CYS A 217 -15.10 -19.73 -17.61
CA CYS A 217 -15.98 -18.75 -18.24
C CYS A 217 -15.22 -17.92 -19.29
N PRO A 218 -15.94 -17.31 -20.27
CA PRO A 218 -15.31 -16.48 -21.29
C PRO A 218 -14.63 -15.22 -20.76
N ASP A 219 -15.06 -14.69 -19.62
CA ASP A 219 -14.56 -13.42 -19.08
C ASP A 219 -13.38 -13.58 -18.11
N ALA A 220 -12.88 -14.80 -17.90
CA ALA A 220 -11.80 -15.05 -16.96
C ALA A 220 -10.57 -15.69 -17.59
N TYR A 221 -9.41 -15.41 -17.00
CA TYR A 221 -8.18 -16.17 -17.22
C TYR A 221 -8.39 -17.63 -16.82
N LEU A 222 -8.23 -18.53 -17.79
CA LEU A 222 -8.24 -19.98 -17.58
C LEU A 222 -6.82 -20.56 -17.40
N PHE A 223 -5.80 -19.85 -17.89
CA PHE A 223 -4.39 -20.20 -17.81
C PHE A 223 -3.51 -18.94 -17.96
N PRO A 224 -2.25 -18.95 -17.48
CA PRO A 224 -1.42 -17.73 -17.40
C PRO A 224 -1.15 -17.00 -18.72
N ALA A 225 -1.19 -17.69 -19.86
CA ALA A 225 -0.89 -17.10 -21.17
C ALA A 225 -2.10 -16.48 -21.89
N ASP A 226 -3.29 -16.45 -21.26
CA ASP A 226 -4.51 -15.92 -21.88
C ASP A 226 -4.60 -14.38 -21.80
N ASN A 227 -3.65 -13.67 -22.43
CA ASN A 227 -3.49 -12.21 -22.32
C ASN A 227 -4.68 -11.37 -22.84
N LYS A 228 -5.75 -12.01 -23.35
CA LYS A 228 -6.94 -11.33 -23.90
C LYS A 228 -7.99 -10.99 -22.84
N LYS A 229 -7.79 -11.42 -21.59
CA LYS A 229 -8.76 -11.25 -20.49
C LYS A 229 -8.50 -10.03 -19.61
N ASN A 230 -7.40 -9.32 -19.83
CA ASN A 230 -7.12 -8.07 -19.15
C ASN A 230 -7.91 -6.92 -19.76
N HIS A 231 -8.63 -6.18 -18.93
CA HIS A 231 -9.42 -5.02 -19.33
C HIS A 231 -8.90 -3.75 -18.67
N ALA A 232 -9.20 -2.60 -19.26
CA ALA A 232 -8.77 -1.31 -18.75
C ALA A 232 -9.94 -0.35 -18.57
N CYS A 233 -9.80 0.57 -17.63
CA CYS A 233 -10.69 1.71 -17.43
C CYS A 233 -9.87 2.95 -17.06
N ASN A 234 -10.48 4.14 -17.12
CA ASN A 234 -9.81 5.40 -16.75
C ASN A 234 -9.42 5.38 -15.25
N GLY A 235 -8.31 5.96 -14.81
CA GLY A 235 -7.86 5.88 -13.40
C GLY A 235 -8.34 7.03 -12.50
N ASN A 236 -9.01 8.03 -13.06
CA ASN A 236 -9.36 9.26 -12.34
C ASN A 236 -10.69 9.14 -11.58
N ASN A 237 -10.64 8.80 -10.28
CA ASN A 237 -11.79 8.68 -9.38
C ASN A 237 -12.84 7.64 -9.80
N ASN A 238 -12.37 6.48 -10.25
CA ASN A 238 -13.27 5.41 -10.63
C ASN A 238 -13.78 4.63 -9.42
N ASN A 239 -15.08 4.34 -9.49
CA ASN A 239 -15.72 3.34 -8.66
C ASN A 239 -15.62 1.98 -9.36
N SER A 240 -14.96 1.05 -8.66
CA SER A 240 -14.88 -0.37 -8.99
C SER A 240 -15.91 -1.14 -8.19
N GLN A 241 -16.48 -2.19 -8.77
CA GLN A 241 -17.47 -3.03 -8.09
C GLN A 241 -17.12 -4.50 -8.28
N VAL A 242 -16.96 -5.21 -7.15
CA VAL A 242 -16.85 -6.66 -7.10
C VAL A 242 -18.14 -7.19 -6.47
N VAL A 243 -18.85 -8.07 -7.16
CA VAL A 243 -20.11 -8.63 -6.65
C VAL A 243 -19.99 -10.14 -6.61
N PHE A 244 -20.14 -10.72 -5.42
CA PHE A 244 -20.29 -12.15 -5.24
C PHE A 244 -21.74 -12.56 -5.51
N CYS A 245 -21.94 -13.65 -6.26
CA CYS A 245 -23.25 -14.10 -6.74
C CYS A 245 -24.02 -13.02 -7.55
N PRO A 246 -23.42 -12.53 -8.66
CA PRO A 246 -24.04 -11.52 -9.52
C PRO A 246 -25.21 -12.05 -10.35
#